data_AF-A0A9D2MDM5-F1
#
_entry.id   AF-A0A9D2MDM5-F1
#
_cell.length_a   1.000
_cell.length_b   1.000
_cell.length_c   1.000
_cell.angle_alpha   90.00
_cell.angle_beta   90.00
_cell.angle_gamma   90.00
#
_symmetry.space_group_name_H-M   'P 1'
#
loop_
_entity.id
_entity.type
_entity.pdbx_description
1 polymer ?
#
loop_
_entity_poly.entity_id
_entity_poly.type
_entity_poly.pdbx_seq_one_letter_code
_entity_poly.pdbx_strand_id
1 'polypeptide(L)'
;EYMAVTPWGDLYPCHQFVGDPKYLLGDIWKGVTNTAAQDEFRHCNAYARPECRDCWAKLYCSGGCAANAYHATGSIAGVYEYGCELFKKRIECAIMIQVAESQDRAARGEDPGVQLGAPCAACLTGEGEGCAAPGEG
;
A
#
# COMPACT_ATOMS: atom_id res chain seq x y z
N GLU A 1 -13.20 3.41 6.89
CA GLU A 1 -12.40 3.08 8.09
C GLU A 1 -12.66 1.64 8.50
N TYR A 2 -11.71 1.01 9.18
CA TYR A 2 -11.77 -0.37 9.68
C TYR A 2 -11.72 -0.33 11.21
N MET A 3 -12.35 -1.29 11.87
CA MET A 3 -12.30 -1.46 13.32
C MET A 3 -12.43 -2.93 13.70
N ALA A 4 -11.83 -3.31 14.82
CA ALA A 4 -12.04 -4.61 15.45
C ALA A 4 -13.14 -4.48 16.51
N VAL A 5 -14.00 -5.50 16.59
CA VAL A 5 -15.05 -5.61 17.60
C VAL A 5 -14.79 -6.85 18.44
N THR A 6 -14.70 -6.70 19.76
CA THR A 6 -14.52 -7.84 20.66
C THR A 6 -15.86 -8.53 20.94
N PRO A 7 -15.88 -9.80 21.38
CA PRO A 7 -17.08 -10.48 21.87
C PRO A 7 -17.86 -9.75 22.98
N TRP A 8 -17.21 -8.83 23.68
CA TRP A 8 -17.79 -7.99 24.73
C TRP A 8 -18.36 -6.69 24.18
N GLY A 9 -18.30 -6.48 22.86
CA GLY A 9 -18.79 -5.30 22.17
C GLY A 9 -17.83 -4.12 22.16
N ASP A 10 -16.59 -4.28 22.62
CA ASP A 10 -15.59 -3.20 22.61
C ASP A 10 -15.08 -2.92 21.19
N LEU A 11 -14.84 -1.65 20.90
CA LEU A 11 -14.32 -1.17 19.62
C LEU A 11 -12.83 -0.82 19.74
N TYR A 12 -12.03 -1.36 18.82
CA TYR A 12 -10.59 -1.08 18.71
C TYR A 12 -10.18 -0.70 17.27
N PRO A 13 -9.09 0.07 17.07
CA PRO A 13 -8.64 0.50 15.75
C PRO A 13 -8.22 -0.67 14.86
N CYS A 14 -7.63 -1.71 15.44
CA CYS A 14 -7.37 -2.97 14.77
C CYS A 14 -7.27 -4.13 15.76
N HIS A 15 -7.25 -5.36 15.25
CA HIS A 15 -7.17 -6.56 16.08
C HIS A 15 -5.90 -6.62 16.96
N GLN A 16 -4.79 -6.01 16.53
CA GLN A 16 -3.55 -6.03 17.31
C GLN A 16 -3.58 -5.11 18.54
N PHE A 17 -4.54 -4.19 18.63
CA PHE A 17 -4.71 -3.33 19.80
C PHE A 17 -5.77 -3.85 20.79
N VAL A 18 -6.44 -4.96 20.49
CA VAL A 18 -7.45 -5.52 21.37
C VAL A 18 -6.83 -5.89 22.72
N GLY A 19 -7.40 -5.33 23.79
CA GLY A 19 -6.93 -5.55 25.16
C GLY A 19 -5.99 -4.46 25.69
N ASP A 20 -5.59 -3.48 24.88
CA ASP A 20 -4.87 -2.29 25.35
C ASP A 20 -5.88 -1.15 25.65
N PRO A 21 -6.18 -0.82 26.92
CA PRO A 21 -7.17 0.19 27.27
C PRO A 21 -6.86 1.57 26.68
N LYS A 22 -5.59 1.86 26.35
CA LYS A 22 -5.18 3.12 25.70
C LYS A 22 -5.89 3.32 24.37
N TYR A 23 -6.16 2.24 23.65
CA TYR A 23 -6.72 2.26 22.30
C TYR A 23 -8.16 1.75 22.25
N LEU A 24 -8.84 1.62 23.40
CA LEU A 24 -10.27 1.39 23.42
C LEU A 24 -11.00 2.62 22.84
N LEU A 25 -11.69 2.44 21.72
CA LEU A 25 -12.41 3.51 21.02
C LEU A 25 -13.81 3.75 21.62
N GLY A 26 -14.40 2.74 22.23
CA GLY A 26 -15.77 2.77 22.72
C GLY A 26 -16.39 1.38 22.64
N ASP A 27 -17.70 1.31 22.46
CA ASP A 27 -18.45 0.06 22.42
C ASP A 27 -19.59 0.11 21.38
N ILE A 28 -20.14 -1.03 21.00
CA ILE A 28 -21.20 -1.12 19.98
C ILE A 28 -22.54 -0.49 20.41
N TRP A 29 -22.74 -0.21 21.70
CA TRP A 29 -23.99 0.34 22.22
C TRP A 29 -23.97 1.88 22.26
N LYS A 30 -22.80 2.47 22.57
CA LYS A 30 -22.59 3.91 22.68
C LYS A 30 -21.84 4.50 21.48
N GLY A 31 -21.28 3.64 20.63
CA GLY A 31 -20.43 4.02 19.50
C GLY A 31 -19.01 4.41 19.95
N VAL A 32 -18.32 5.14 19.07
CA VAL A 32 -16.97 5.67 19.35
C VAL A 32 -17.10 6.84 20.33
N THR A 33 -16.51 6.68 21.51
CA THR A 33 -16.50 7.69 22.58
C THR A 33 -15.11 8.29 22.79
N ASN A 34 -14.05 7.55 22.49
CA ASN A 34 -12.67 8.02 22.54
C ASN A 34 -12.27 8.61 21.18
N THR A 35 -12.77 9.82 20.91
CA THR A 35 -12.49 10.54 19.65
C THR A 35 -11.03 10.97 19.52
N ALA A 36 -10.32 11.18 20.63
CA ALA A 36 -8.90 11.51 20.61
C ALA A 36 -8.06 10.37 20.02
N ALA A 37 -8.28 9.13 20.46
CA ALA A 37 -7.61 7.97 19.87
C ALA A 37 -8.04 7.74 18.41
N GLN A 38 -9.32 7.95 18.08
CA GLN A 38 -9.79 7.88 16.69
C GLN A 38 -9.04 8.87 15.80
N ASP A 39 -8.92 10.13 16.24
CA ASP A 39 -8.23 11.17 15.49
C ASP A 39 -6.73 10.89 15.37
N GLU A 40 -6.08 10.34 16.41
CA GLU A 40 -4.68 9.91 16.33
C GLU A 40 -4.47 8.87 15.22
N PHE A 41 -5.35 7.86 15.14
CA PHE A 41 -5.30 6.84 14.09
C PHE A 41 -5.64 7.39 12.71
N ARG A 42 -6.56 8.35 12.59
CA ARG A 42 -6.88 9.02 11.33
C ARG A 42 -5.66 9.69 10.71
N HIS A 43 -4.78 10.25 11.55
CA HIS A 43 -3.52 10.86 11.13
C HIS A 43 -2.39 9.84 10.88
N CYS A 44 -2.59 8.55 11.11
CA CYS A 44 -1.57 7.52 10.86
C CYS A 44 -1.56 7.07 9.39
N ASN A 45 -1.14 7.95 8.47
CA ASN A 45 -1.13 7.68 7.03
C ASN A 45 0.16 8.17 6.33
N ALA A 46 0.38 7.77 5.08
CA ALA A 46 1.57 8.11 4.30
C ALA A 46 1.83 9.61 4.13
N TYR A 47 0.81 10.46 4.23
CA TYR A 47 0.96 11.92 4.05
C TYR A 47 1.37 12.62 5.35
N ALA A 48 1.02 12.06 6.50
CA ALA A 48 1.35 12.63 7.80
C ALA A 48 2.76 12.26 8.29
N ARG A 49 3.33 11.15 7.79
CA ARG A 49 4.65 10.65 8.20
C ARG A 49 5.78 11.32 7.41
N PRO A 50 6.72 12.04 8.06
CA PRO A 50 7.83 12.69 7.37
C PRO A 50 8.68 11.76 6.51
N GLU A 51 8.92 10.53 6.98
CA GLU A 51 9.72 9.51 6.31
C GLU A 51 9.05 8.99 5.02
N CYS A 52 7.73 9.14 4.92
CA CYS A 52 6.95 8.71 3.76
C CYS A 52 6.89 9.79 2.66
N ARG A 53 7.24 11.04 2.95
CA ARG A 53 7.10 12.18 2.02
C ARG A 53 7.80 11.92 0.68
N ASP A 54 9.04 11.48 0.76
CA ASP A 54 9.94 11.28 -0.38
C ASP A 54 10.13 9.79 -0.73
N CYS A 55 9.32 8.90 -0.15
CA CYS A 55 9.38 7.46 -0.41
C CYS A 55 8.68 7.08 -1.72
N TRP A 56 9.40 6.43 -2.63
CA TRP A 56 8.87 5.98 -3.92
C TRP A 56 7.71 4.98 -3.78
N ALA A 57 7.70 4.20 -2.70
CA ALA A 57 6.70 3.15 -2.47
C ALA A 57 5.48 3.62 -1.68
N LYS A 58 5.37 4.92 -1.33
CA LYS A 58 4.33 5.44 -0.42
C LYS A 58 2.90 5.11 -0.86
N LEU A 59 2.64 5.11 -2.17
CA LEU A 59 1.33 4.79 -2.74
C LEU A 59 1.06 3.27 -2.81
N TYR A 60 2.10 2.45 -2.78
CA TYR A 60 1.94 1.00 -2.68
C TYR A 60 1.71 0.54 -1.24
N CYS A 61 2.37 1.18 -0.26
CA CYS A 61 2.32 0.74 1.14
C CYS A 61 1.30 1.49 2.01
N SER A 62 0.76 2.62 1.53
CA SER A 62 -0.19 3.48 2.26
C SER A 62 0.29 4.01 3.62
N GLY A 63 1.60 3.97 3.90
CA GLY A 63 2.18 4.48 5.15
C GLY A 63 2.41 3.41 6.22
N GLY A 64 2.30 2.12 5.88
CA GLY A 64 2.68 1.01 6.74
C GLY A 64 1.68 0.66 7.85
N CYS A 65 2.09 -0.24 8.74
CA CYS A 65 1.24 -0.77 9.82
C CYS A 65 1.43 0.02 11.13
N ALA A 66 0.36 0.62 11.64
CA ALA A 66 0.37 1.35 12.91
C ALA A 66 0.71 0.46 14.12
N ALA A 67 0.28 -0.81 14.12
CA ALA A 67 0.61 -1.75 15.20
C ALA A 67 2.11 -2.09 15.22
N ASN A 68 2.71 -2.39 14.06
CA ASN A 68 4.14 -2.65 13.98
C ASN A 68 4.96 -1.41 14.38
N ALA A 69 4.54 -0.23 13.95
CA ALA A 69 5.14 1.04 14.37
C ALA A 69 5.11 1.20 15.90
N TYR A 70 3.96 0.94 16.52
CA TYR A 70 3.80 1.02 17.97
C TYR A 70 4.70 0.01 18.70
N HIS A 71 4.74 -1.25 18.27
CA HIS A 71 5.57 -2.26 18.91
C HIS A 71 7.08 -2.01 18.72
N ALA A 72 7.49 -1.38 17.62
CA ALA A 72 8.90 -1.09 17.34
C ALA A 72 9.38 0.23 17.98
N THR A 73 8.51 1.25 18.07
CA THR A 73 8.91 2.63 18.42
C THR A 73 8.18 3.20 19.64
N GLY A 74 7.14 2.53 20.13
CA GLY A 74 6.24 3.05 21.18
C GLY A 74 5.21 4.06 20.67
N SER A 75 5.21 4.39 19.38
CA SER A 75 4.30 5.36 18.76
C SER A 75 3.60 4.78 17.52
N ILE A 76 2.28 4.94 17.43
CA ILE A 76 1.53 4.58 16.22
C ILE A 76 1.85 5.52 15.04
N ALA A 77 2.33 6.73 15.33
CA ALA A 77 2.82 7.70 14.37
C ALA A 77 4.28 7.48 13.95
N GLY A 78 4.97 6.49 14.53
CA GLY A 78 6.33 6.10 14.14
C GLY A 78 6.37 5.22 12.88
N VAL A 79 7.58 4.96 12.37
CA VAL A 79 7.80 4.07 11.22
C VAL A 79 8.60 2.85 11.67
N TYR A 80 8.16 1.67 11.25
CA TYR A 80 8.93 0.44 11.41
C TYR A 80 9.86 0.23 10.21
N GLU A 81 11.08 0.75 10.30
CA GLU A 81 12.04 0.84 9.19
C GLU A 81 12.32 -0.51 8.51
N TYR A 82 12.58 -1.56 9.28
CA TYR A 82 12.80 -2.90 8.72
C TYR A 82 11.60 -3.40 7.90
N GLY A 83 10.37 -3.11 8.37
CA GLY A 83 9.16 -3.40 7.63
C GLY A 83 9.03 -2.63 6.32
N CYS A 84 9.48 -1.37 6.30
CA CYS A 84 9.52 -0.54 5.10
C CYS A 84 10.50 -1.08 4.06
N GLU A 85 11.71 -1.49 4.45
CA GLU A 85 12.68 -2.10 3.55
C GLU A 85 12.15 -3.41 2.95
N LEU A 86 11.58 -4.28 3.79
CA LEU A 86 11.00 -5.53 3.34
C LEU A 86 9.84 -5.31 2.36
N PHE A 87 8.98 -4.33 2.64
CA PHE A 87 7.86 -4.00 1.75
C PHE A 87 8.33 -3.43 0.42
N LYS A 88 9.28 -2.48 0.43
CA LYS A 88 9.89 -1.96 -0.81
C LYS A 88 10.44 -3.09 -1.66
N LYS A 89 11.16 -4.05 -1.05
CA LYS A 89 11.69 -5.19 -1.79
C LYS A 89 10.61 -6.09 -2.37
N ARG A 90 9.52 -6.33 -1.63
CA ARG A 90 8.36 -7.08 -2.13
C ARG A 90 7.72 -6.41 -3.34
N ILE A 91 7.60 -5.08 -3.32
CA ILE A 91 7.05 -4.32 -4.46
C ILE A 91 8.00 -4.34 -5.66
N GLU A 92 9.31 -4.20 -5.47
CA GLU A 92 10.29 -4.36 -6.55
C GLU A 92 10.15 -5.73 -7.22
N CYS A 93 10.09 -6.81 -6.44
CA CYS A 93 9.92 -8.15 -6.96
C CYS A 93 8.57 -8.33 -7.68
N ALA A 94 7.49 -7.77 -7.14
CA ALA A 94 6.16 -7.86 -7.75
C ALA A 94 6.10 -7.12 -9.11
N ILE A 95 6.71 -5.93 -9.19
CA ILE A 95 6.83 -5.19 -10.45
C ILE A 95 7.62 -6.02 -11.46
N MET A 96 8.74 -6.63 -11.05
CA MET A 96 9.54 -7.46 -11.96
C MET A 96 8.81 -8.70 -12.46
N ILE A 97 8.00 -9.35 -11.61
CA ILE A 97 7.15 -10.47 -12.02
C ILE A 97 6.15 -10.01 -13.10
N GLN A 98 5.50 -8.86 -12.89
CA GLN A 98 4.57 -8.30 -13.89
C GLN A 98 5.26 -7.94 -15.20
N VAL A 99 6.48 -7.41 -15.15
CA VAL A 99 7.30 -7.14 -16.36
C VAL A 99 7.61 -8.44 -17.10
N ALA A 100 8.05 -9.48 -16.40
CA ALA A 100 8.36 -10.77 -17.01
C ALA A 100 7.11 -11.42 -17.64
N GLU A 101 5.99 -11.45 -16.93
CA GLU A 101 4.70 -11.95 -17.46
C GLU A 101 4.25 -11.16 -18.69
N SER A 102 4.44 -9.84 -18.69
CA SER A 102 4.14 -8.97 -19.83
C SER A 102 5.02 -9.30 -21.05
N GLN A 103 6.31 -9.57 -20.85
CA GLN A 103 7.24 -9.97 -21.91
C GLN A 103 6.89 -11.34 -22.47
N ASP A 104 6.55 -12.30 -21.62
CA ASP A 104 6.15 -13.65 -22.03
C ASP A 104 4.83 -13.64 -22.82
N ARG A 105 3.87 -12.78 -22.48
CA ARG A 105 2.66 -12.56 -23.28
C ARG A 105 3.00 -11.99 -24.66
N ALA A 106 3.85 -10.96 -24.70
CA ALA A 106 4.28 -10.36 -25.96
C ALA A 106 5.00 -11.36 -26.86
N ALA A 107 5.87 -12.21 -26.30
CA ALA A 107 6.57 -13.28 -27.03
C ALA A 107 5.64 -14.36 -27.58
N ARG A 108 4.46 -14.55 -26.96
CA ARG A 108 3.39 -15.44 -27.44
C ARG A 108 2.46 -14.77 -28.45
N GLY A 109 2.67 -13.50 -28.79
CA GLY A 109 1.79 -12.72 -29.65
C GLY A 109 0.47 -12.30 -28.98
N GLU A 110 0.42 -12.33 -27.65
CA GLU A 110 -0.72 -11.89 -26.84
C GLU A 110 -0.56 -10.42 -26.42
N ASP A 111 -1.67 -9.73 -26.13
CA ASP A 111 -1.63 -8.35 -25.61
C ASP A 111 -0.88 -8.32 -24.25
N PRO A 112 0.23 -7.57 -24.13
CA PRO A 112 1.00 -7.49 -22.90
C PRO A 112 0.24 -6.87 -21.71
N GLY A 113 -0.88 -6.16 -21.94
CA GLY A 113 -1.74 -5.56 -20.91
C GLY A 113 -1.11 -4.39 -20.13
N VAL A 114 0.21 -4.31 -20.08
CA VAL A 114 1.00 -3.23 -19.48
C VAL A 114 1.85 -2.58 -20.58
N GLN A 115 1.50 -1.36 -20.96
CA GLN A 115 2.29 -0.54 -21.89
C GLN A 115 3.34 0.23 -21.09
N LEU A 116 4.54 -0.34 -20.97
CA LEU A 116 5.68 0.30 -20.28
C LEU A 116 6.31 1.42 -21.13
N GLY A 117 5.54 2.28 -21.78
CA GLY A 117 6.07 3.34 -22.67
C GLY A 117 7.05 2.84 -23.74
N ALA A 118 7.16 1.52 -23.91
CA ALA A 118 8.07 0.86 -24.82
C ALA A 118 7.34 0.71 -26.14
N PRO A 119 8.02 0.94 -27.27
CA PRO A 119 7.42 0.68 -28.57
C PRO A 119 7.01 -0.80 -28.61
N CYS A 120 5.86 -1.11 -29.23
CA CYS A 120 5.34 -2.48 -29.24
C CYS A 120 6.39 -3.44 -29.85
N ALA A 121 6.31 -4.73 -29.56
CA ALA A 121 7.29 -5.71 -30.01
C ALA A 121 7.56 -5.65 -31.54
N ALA A 122 6.54 -5.35 -32.35
CA ALA A 122 6.68 -5.18 -33.80
C ALA A 122 7.55 -3.97 -34.21
N CYS A 123 7.60 -2.92 -33.40
CA CYS A 123 8.49 -1.77 -33.61
C CYS A 123 9.94 -2.08 -33.21
N LEU A 124 10.18 -3.05 -32.31
CA LEU A 124 11.52 -3.48 -31.92
C LEU A 124 12.16 -4.42 -32.95
N THR A 125 11.36 -5.19 -33.68
CA THR A 125 11.83 -6.10 -34.73
C THR A 125 11.91 -5.46 -36.12
N GLY A 126 11.43 -4.21 -36.28
CA GLY A 126 11.41 -3.52 -37.57
C GLY A 126 10.34 -4.08 -38.54
N GLU A 127 9.44 -4.94 -38.07
CA GLU A 127 8.37 -5.56 -38.87
C GLU A 127 7.07 -4.75 -38.85
N GLY A 128 7.00 -3.70 -38.03
CA GLY A 128 5.84 -2.83 -37.86
C GLY A 128 5.76 -1.68 -38.87
N GLU A 129 5.59 -1.96 -40.16
CA GLU A 129 5.04 -0.95 -41.07
C GLU A 129 3.56 -0.69 -40.68
N GLY A 130 3.33 0.34 -39.85
CA GLY A 130 1.97 0.83 -39.55
C GLY A 130 1.60 1.00 -38.08
N CYS A 131 2.49 0.77 -37.12
CA CYS A 131 2.22 1.12 -35.72
C CYS A 131 2.48 2.61 -35.50
N ALA A 132 1.44 3.45 -35.67
CA ALA A 132 1.51 4.84 -35.23
C ALA A 132 1.68 4.89 -33.70
N ALA A 133 2.61 5.71 -33.23
CA ALA A 133 2.76 5.97 -31.81
C ALA A 133 1.45 6.59 -31.25
N PRO A 134 1.04 6.25 -30.01
CA PRO A 134 -0.12 6.90 -29.41
C PRO A 134 0.22 8.37 -29.17
N GLY A 135 -0.37 9.28 -29.96
CA GLY A 135 -0.24 10.73 -29.79
C GLY A 135 0.05 11.57 -31.04
N GLU A 136 0.13 10.98 -32.23
CA GLU A 136 0.14 11.76 -33.48
C GLU A 136 -1.29 11.80 -34.06
N GLY A 137 -2.05 12.81 -33.65
CA GLY A 137 -3.41 13.13 -34.10
C GLY A 137 -3.91 14.43 -33.50
#